data_AF-A0A378N9Y9-F1
#
_entry.id   AF-A0A378N9Y9-F1
#
_cell.length_a   1.000
_cell.length_b   1.000
_cell.length_c   1.000
_cell.angle_alpha   90.00
_cell.angle_beta   90.00
_cell.angle_gamma   90.00
#
_symmetry.space_group_name_H-M   'P 1'
#
loop_
_entity.id
_entity.type
_entity.pdbx_description
1 polymer ?
#
loop_
_entity_poly.entity_id
_entity_poly.type
_entity_poly.pdbx_seq_one_letter_code
_entity_poly.pdbx_strand_id
1 'polypeptide(L)' 'MDPVFNPIIRSDDQTFVQTALSKIDLNKTHQYLAPSYHLLSEIIDYAHSEKCLQEKQCEFFNDVGKLRIKKDK' A
#
# COMPACT_ATOMS: atom_id res chain seq x y z
N MET A 1 -3.54 -16.09 -15.58
CA MET A 1 -2.73 -15.13 -16.35
C MET A 1 -1.70 -15.91 -17.14
N ASP A 2 -1.36 -15.43 -18.34
CA ASP A 2 -0.21 -15.97 -19.07
C ASP A 2 1.06 -15.86 -18.19
N PRO A 3 1.79 -16.96 -17.93
CA PRO A 3 3.01 -16.93 -17.13
C PRO A 3 4.06 -15.94 -17.65
N VAL A 4 4.08 -15.61 -18.94
CA VAL A 4 5.01 -14.62 -19.49
C VAL A 4 4.76 -13.23 -18.90
N PHE A 5 3.50 -12.89 -18.64
CA PHE A 5 3.08 -11.56 -18.20
C PHE A 5 2.62 -11.52 -16.74
N ASN A 6 2.60 -12.65 -16.03
CA ASN A 6 2.13 -12.72 -14.64
C ASN A 6 3.17 -12.13 -13.67
N PRO A 7 2.93 -10.96 -13.03
CA PRO A 7 3.91 -10.27 -12.18
C PRO A 7 3.92 -10.83 -10.75
N ILE A 8 3.95 -12.16 -10.63
CA ILE A 8 4.00 -12.85 -9.35
C ILE A 8 5.44 -13.06 -8.89
N ILE A 9 5.60 -13.11 -7.57
CA ILE A 9 6.86 -13.53 -6.96
C ILE A 9 7.03 -15.02 -7.18
N ARG A 10 8.09 -15.41 -7.89
CA ARG A 10 8.41 -16.81 -8.20
C ARG A 10 9.39 -17.45 -7.23
N SER A 11 10.14 -16.62 -6.50
CA SER A 11 11.16 -17.06 -5.54
C SER A 11 10.62 -17.06 -4.12
N ASP A 12 10.92 -18.12 -3.37
CA ASP A 12 10.74 -18.23 -1.92
C ASP A 12 12.04 -17.94 -1.14
N ASP A 13 13.11 -17.54 -1.83
CA ASP A 13 14.37 -17.19 -1.20
C ASP A 13 14.22 -15.99 -0.26
N GLN A 14 14.60 -16.19 1.00
CA GLN A 14 14.45 -15.17 2.03
C GLN A 14 15.36 -13.96 1.79
N THR A 15 16.53 -14.16 1.18
CA THR A 15 17.48 -13.07 0.85
C THR A 15 16.90 -12.17 -0.24
N PHE A 16 16.25 -12.75 -1.24
CA PHE A 16 15.49 -12.03 -2.26
C PHE A 16 14.39 -11.18 -1.62
N VAL A 17 13.58 -11.78 -0.72
CA VAL A 17 12.49 -11.06 -0.03
C VAL A 17 13.02 -9.86 0.74
N GLN A 18 14.08 -10.03 1.54
CA GLN A 18 14.65 -8.94 2.33
C GLN A 18 15.26 -7.85 1.46
N THR A 19 15.99 -8.24 0.41
CA THR A 19 16.58 -7.30 -0.54
C THR A 19 15.48 -6.48 -1.21
N ALA A 20 14.42 -7.12 -1.72
CA ALA A 20 13.31 -6.42 -2.37
C ALA A 20 12.57 -5.48 -1.42
N LEU A 21 12.30 -5.89 -0.18
CA LEU A 21 11.67 -5.02 0.83
C LEU A 21 12.53 -3.77 1.12
N SER A 22 13.86 -3.92 1.18
CA SER A 22 14.76 -2.78 1.43
C SER A 22 14.84 -1.76 0.30
N LYS A 23 14.41 -2.10 -0.92
CA LYS A 23 14.49 -1.21 -2.08
C LYS A 23 13.35 -0.21 -2.17
N ILE A 24 12.29 -0.40 -1.39
CA ILE A 24 11.13 0.49 -1.39
C ILE A 24 11.11 1.28 -0.09
N ASP A 25 11.39 2.58 -0.21
CA ASP A 25 11.32 3.52 0.91
C ASP A 25 9.88 4.01 1.10
N LEU A 26 9.13 3.27 1.93
CA LEU A 26 7.73 3.60 2.22
C LEU A 26 7.55 4.92 2.95
N ASN A 27 8.55 5.38 3.72
CA ASN A 27 8.47 6.66 4.42
C ASN A 27 8.51 7.81 3.40
N LYS A 28 9.47 7.75 2.48
CA LYS A 28 9.58 8.73 1.40
C LYS A 28 8.34 8.74 0.52
N THR A 29 7.83 7.56 0.15
CA THR A 29 6.59 7.45 -0.62
C THR A 29 5.38 8.01 0.14
N HIS A 30 5.24 7.69 1.43
CA HIS A 30 4.16 8.19 2.28
C HIS A 30 4.17 9.73 2.34
N GLN A 31 5.34 10.34 2.61
CA GLN A 31 5.49 11.79 2.64
C GLN A 31 5.12 12.45 1.30
N TYR A 32 5.55 11.84 0.19
CA TYR A 32 5.25 12.36 -1.14
C TYR A 32 3.74 12.30 -1.47
N LEU A 33 3.05 11.26 -1.03
CA LEU A 33 1.63 11.04 -1.35
C LEU A 33 0.65 11.72 -0.38
N ALA A 34 1.09 12.10 0.82
CA ALA A 34 0.25 12.76 1.83
C ALA A 34 -0.67 13.87 1.28
N PRO A 35 -0.19 14.87 0.51
CA PRO A 35 -1.07 15.91 -0.05
C PRO A 35 -2.09 15.36 -1.06
N SER A 36 -1.71 14.34 -1.84
CA SER A 36 -2.62 13.71 -2.81
C SER A 36 -3.73 12.93 -2.10
N TYR A 37 -3.41 12.26 -0.99
CA TYR A 37 -4.42 11.56 -0.17
C TYR A 37 -5.36 12.51 0.53
N HIS A 38 -4.88 13.68 0.99
CA HIS A 38 -5.75 14.71 1.54
C HIS A 38 -6.75 15.22 0.49
N LEU A 39 -6.28 15.59 -0.70
CA LEU A 39 -7.16 16.00 -1.80
C LEU A 39 -8.17 14.90 -2.17
N LEU A 40 -7.71 13.66 -2.29
CA LEU A 40 -8.59 12.54 -2.63
C LEU A 40 -9.66 12.32 -1.55
N SER A 41 -9.30 12.48 -0.26
CA SER A 41 -10.23 12.40 0.87
C SER A 41 -11.36 13.41 0.76
N GLU A 42 -11.07 14.62 0.30
CA GLU A 42 -12.08 15.66 0.06
C GLU A 42 -12.97 15.32 -1.14
N ILE A 43 -12.36 14.88 -2.26
CA ILE A 43 -13.09 14.55 -3.50
C ILE A 43 -14.09 13.41 -3.29
N ILE A 44 -13.71 12.38 -2.55
CA ILE A 44 -14.57 11.21 -2.30
C ILE A 44 -15.47 11.37 -1.07
N ASP A 45 -15.44 12.54 -0.42
CA ASP A 45 -16.15 12.82 0.82
C ASP A 45 -15.92 11.72 1.88
N TYR A 46 -14.65 11.38 2.11
CA TYR A 46 -14.27 10.23 2.92
C TYR A 46 -14.79 10.33 4.37
N ALA A 47 -15.04 11.54 4.86
CA ALA A 47 -15.64 11.80 6.17
C ALA A 47 -17.04 11.17 6.32
N HIS A 48 -17.77 10.94 5.22
CA HIS A 48 -19.08 10.29 5.23
C HIS A 48 -19.03 8.83 4.74
N SER A 49 -17.84 8.26 4.54
CA SER A 49 -17.68 6.84 4.21
C SER A 49 -18.08 5.93 5.39
N GLU A 50 -18.49 4.70 5.09
CA GLU A 50 -18.76 3.67 6.12
C GLU A 50 -17.55 3.46 7.03
N LYS A 51 -16.34 3.54 6.47
CA LYS A 51 -15.06 3.48 7.21
C LYS A 51 -14.97 4.54 8.29
N CYS A 52 -15.30 5.80 8.00
CA CYS A 52 -15.29 6.85 9.01
C CYS A 52 -16.47 6.71 9.98
N LEU A 53 -17.69 6.50 9.47
CA LEU A 53 -18.90 6.54 10.29
C LEU A 53 -19.05 5.34 11.22
N GLN A 54 -18.66 4.14 10.77
CA GLN A 54 -18.84 2.89 11.52
C GLN A 54 -17.55 2.46 12.21
N GLU A 55 -16.41 2.51 11.51
CA GLU A 55 -15.12 2.04 12.03
C GLU A 55 -14.28 3.16 12.69
N LYS A 56 -14.74 4.42 12.66
CA LYS A 56 -14.02 5.61 13.16
C LYS A 56 -12.66 5.84 12.49
N GLN A 57 -12.47 5.31 11.29
CA GLN A 57 -11.27 5.49 10.46
C GLN A 57 -11.49 6.67 9.50
N CYS A 58 -11.42 7.90 10.02
CA CYS A 58 -11.81 9.10 9.28
C CYS A 58 -10.68 9.77 8.51
N GLU A 59 -9.44 9.33 8.71
CA GLU A 59 -8.32 9.72 7.86
C GLU A 59 -8.20 8.70 6.72
N PHE A 60 -8.32 9.16 5.48
CA PHE A 60 -8.21 8.28 4.31
C PHE A 60 -6.85 7.59 4.23
N PHE A 61 -5.82 8.26 4.74
CA PHE A 61 -4.46 7.76 4.82
C PHE A 61 -3.71 8.47 5.94
N ASN A 62 -3.19 7.73 6.91
CA ASN A 62 -2.52 8.28 8.09
C ASN A 62 -1.26 7.52 8.51
N ASP A 63 -1.23 6.22 8.28
CA ASP A 63 -0.09 5.37 8.63
C ASP A 63 0.82 5.10 7.44
N VAL A 64 2.11 4.96 7.71
CA VAL A 64 3.05 4.38 6.75
C VAL A 64 2.66 2.92 6.52
N GLY A 65 2.38 2.57 5.27
CA GLY A 65 2.02 1.21 4.89
C GLY A 65 3.11 0.18 5.24
N LYS A 66 2.73 -1.11 5.28
CA LYS A 66 3.66 -2.23 5.46
C LYS A 66 3.72 -3.05 4.18
N LEU A 67 4.90 -3.19 3.59
CA LEU A 67 5.09 -4.10 2.46
C LEU A 67 5.19 -5.56 2.93
N ARG A 68 4.59 -6.44 2.13
CA ARG A 68 4.66 -7.89 2.33
C ARG A 68 4.90 -8.54 0.97
N ILE A 69 6.00 -9.28 0.85
CA ILE A 69 6.32 -10.05 -0.35
C ILE A 69 6.10 -11.52 0.00
N LYS A 70 5.29 -12.21 -0.80
CA LYS A 70 5.02 -13.65 -0.66
C LYS A 70 5.06 -14.28 -2.04
N LYS A 71 5.64 -15.47 -2.15
CA LYS A 71 5.52 -16.32 -3.33
C LYS A 71 4.04 -16.65 -3.55
N ASP A 72 3.58 -16.49 -4.78
CA ASP A 72 2.22 -16.89 -5.13
C ASP A 72 2.15 -18.42 -5.28
N LYS A 73 1.00 -19.01 -4.94
CA LYS A 73 0.80 -20.47 -4.92
C LYS A 73 0.58 -21.05 -6.32
#